data_AF-X1TU95-F1
#
_entry.id   AF-X1TU95-F1
#
_cell.length_a   1.000
_cell.length_b   1.000
_cell.length_c   1.000
_cell.angle_alpha   90.00
_cell.angle_beta   90.00
_cell.angle_gamma   90.00
#
_symmetry.space_group_name_H-M   'P 1'
#
loop_
_entity.id
_entity.type
_entity.pdbx_description
1 polymer ?
#
loop_
_entity_poly.entity_id
_entity_poly.type
_entity_poly.pdbx_seq_one_letter_code
_entity_poly.pdbx_strand_id
1 'polypeptide(L)'
;MYLGIPPIVNELLWILRGDVDTKILSDKGIKIWDMNSSREYLDSKGLVDYPEGFIGPSYGHCMRRFGARYIRSGLYPLGICRSPDSPDGTPGEVTKVPPLMYDRAVDQLAETIRKIKETPYSRKILISLWDPCSLKDVALECCHFAYQFHVTKTDDIDDERDWLSLSMTMRSVDSFLGYPFNLASASLFTHIMASICNLRPKELILTTNDTHIYKEHIDMAMEQITRTPFEPPHIVIKKDLSTIEDIEALVYGDFELIGYESHGKLSAPLIV
;
A
#
# COMPACT_ATOMS: atom_id res chain seq x y z
N MET A 1 -10.20 16.05 -10.31
CA MET A 1 -9.24 15.66 -11.37
C MET A 1 -9.38 14.16 -11.58
N TYR A 2 -9.23 13.67 -12.81
CA TYR A 2 -9.16 12.23 -13.08
C TYR A 2 -8.06 11.56 -12.24
N LEU A 3 -8.39 10.45 -11.58
CA LEU A 3 -7.44 9.60 -10.86
C LEU A 3 -7.34 8.25 -11.55
N GLY A 4 -6.10 7.75 -11.66
CA GLY A 4 -5.86 6.39 -12.13
C GLY A 4 -6.29 5.37 -11.09
N ILE A 5 -7.56 4.98 -11.09
CA ILE A 5 -8.11 3.98 -10.15
C ILE A 5 -7.39 2.62 -10.25
N PRO A 6 -7.10 2.05 -11.44
CA PRO A 6 -6.39 0.78 -11.50
C PRO A 6 -4.99 0.80 -10.86
N PRO A 7 -4.13 1.83 -11.09
CA PRO A 7 -2.91 2.03 -10.30
C PRO A 7 -3.12 2.02 -8.78
N ILE A 8 -4.09 2.78 -8.28
CA ILE A 8 -4.37 2.91 -6.83
C ILE A 8 -4.72 1.56 -6.21
N VAL A 9 -5.66 0.83 -6.83
CA VAL A 9 -6.11 -0.47 -6.32
C VAL A 9 -4.97 -1.49 -6.36
N ASN A 10 -4.25 -1.59 -7.48
CA ASN A 10 -3.20 -2.60 -7.61
C ASN A 10 -2.00 -2.32 -6.69
N GLU A 11 -1.62 -1.05 -6.49
CA GLU A 11 -0.55 -0.71 -5.54
C GLU A 11 -0.96 -1.09 -4.12
N LEU A 12 -2.18 -0.72 -3.68
CA LEU A 12 -2.64 -1.08 -2.34
C LEU A 12 -2.61 -2.60 -2.16
N LEU A 13 -3.14 -3.38 -3.10
CA LEU A 13 -3.13 -4.83 -3.02
C LEU A 13 -1.70 -5.41 -3.00
N TRP A 14 -0.78 -4.82 -3.76
CA TRP A 14 0.64 -5.18 -3.75
C TRP A 14 1.29 -4.92 -2.37
N ILE A 15 1.00 -3.78 -1.73
CA ILE A 15 1.41 -3.49 -0.34
C ILE A 15 0.81 -4.53 0.62
N LEU A 16 -0.49 -4.81 0.51
CA LEU A 16 -1.19 -5.73 1.41
C LEU A 16 -0.70 -7.18 1.29
N ARG A 17 -0.22 -7.60 0.12
CA ARG A 17 0.43 -8.92 -0.08
C ARG A 17 1.86 -8.98 0.47
N GLY A 18 2.41 -7.85 0.85
CA GLY A 18 3.79 -7.76 1.31
C GLY A 18 4.81 -7.86 0.18
N ASP A 19 4.41 -7.48 -1.03
CA ASP A 19 5.27 -7.49 -2.20
C ASP A 19 6.27 -6.32 -2.17
N VAL A 20 7.42 -6.51 -2.80
CA VAL A 20 8.51 -5.51 -2.91
C VAL A 20 9.10 -5.44 -4.32
N ASP A 21 8.63 -6.30 -5.23
CA ASP A 21 8.99 -6.28 -6.64
C ASP A 21 7.95 -5.48 -7.42
N THR A 22 8.36 -4.31 -7.90
CA THR A 22 7.50 -3.38 -8.62
C THR A 22 7.15 -3.88 -10.03
N LYS A 23 7.89 -4.87 -10.58
CA LYS A 23 7.55 -5.47 -11.88
C LYS A 23 6.19 -6.14 -11.90
N ILE A 24 5.69 -6.60 -10.75
CA ILE A 24 4.32 -7.09 -10.58
C ILE A 24 3.28 -6.03 -11.00
N LEU A 25 3.59 -4.74 -10.79
CA LEU A 25 2.77 -3.61 -11.22
C LEU A 25 3.06 -3.26 -12.69
N SER A 26 4.34 -3.20 -13.08
CA SER A 26 4.77 -2.85 -14.44
C SER A 26 4.22 -3.82 -15.49
N ASP A 27 4.15 -5.12 -15.18
CA ASP A 27 3.55 -6.18 -16.03
C ASP A 27 2.06 -5.95 -16.29
N LYS A 28 1.39 -5.18 -15.43
CA LYS A 28 -0.01 -4.74 -15.61
C LYS A 28 -0.13 -3.36 -16.27
N GLY A 29 0.99 -2.81 -16.77
CA GLY A 29 1.06 -1.47 -17.35
C GLY A 29 1.03 -0.34 -16.31
N ILE A 30 1.23 -0.64 -15.02
CA ILE A 30 1.22 0.35 -13.95
C ILE A 30 2.67 0.74 -13.63
N LYS A 31 3.03 1.98 -13.97
CA LYS A 31 4.44 2.45 -14.01
C LYS A 31 4.81 3.42 -12.90
N ILE A 32 4.02 3.48 -11.83
CA ILE A 32 4.17 4.51 -10.78
C ILE A 32 5.47 4.37 -9.98
N TRP A 33 6.09 3.18 -9.99
CA TRP A 33 7.35 2.90 -9.28
C TRP A 33 8.57 2.81 -10.21
N ASP A 34 8.37 2.74 -11.54
CA ASP A 34 9.44 2.41 -12.51
C ASP A 34 10.67 3.32 -12.35
N MET A 35 10.47 4.63 -12.11
CA MET A 35 11.60 5.55 -11.95
C MET A 35 12.36 5.30 -10.64
N ASN A 36 11.65 5.04 -9.53
CA ASN A 36 12.23 4.79 -8.22
C ASN A 36 12.73 3.34 -8.01
N SER A 37 12.61 2.48 -9.02
CA SER A 37 13.09 1.10 -9.00
C SER A 37 13.96 0.72 -10.20
N SER A 38 14.26 1.69 -11.08
CA SER A 38 15.15 1.53 -12.23
C SER A 38 16.57 1.16 -11.80
N ARG A 39 17.32 0.50 -12.68
CA ARG A 39 18.74 0.17 -12.41
C ARG A 39 19.56 1.41 -12.02
N GLU A 40 19.41 2.50 -12.79
CA GLU A 40 20.12 3.76 -12.56
C GLU A 40 19.78 4.36 -11.19
N TYR A 41 18.49 4.39 -10.82
CA TYR A 41 18.07 4.93 -9.53
C TYR A 41 18.58 4.07 -8.37
N LEU A 42 18.47 2.74 -8.46
CA LEU A 42 18.99 1.83 -7.44
C LEU A 42 20.50 1.98 -7.24
N ASP A 43 21.27 2.14 -8.33
CA ASP A 43 22.71 2.40 -8.27
C ASP A 43 23.02 3.73 -7.58
N SER A 44 22.23 4.77 -7.85
CA SER A 44 22.36 6.07 -7.17
C SER A 44 22.12 6.00 -5.66
N LYS A 45 21.37 5.01 -5.19
CA LYS A 45 21.12 4.73 -3.76
C LYS A 45 22.14 3.77 -3.15
N GLY A 46 23.11 3.29 -3.92
CA GLY A 46 24.09 2.29 -3.47
C GLY A 46 23.49 0.88 -3.33
N LEU A 47 22.34 0.62 -3.95
CA LEU A 47 21.67 -0.69 -4.00
C LEU A 47 22.08 -1.46 -5.27
N VAL A 48 23.39 -1.50 -5.53
CA VAL A 48 23.98 -2.09 -6.74
C VAL A 48 23.73 -3.60 -6.88
N ASP A 49 23.41 -4.26 -5.78
CA ASP A 49 23.12 -5.70 -5.70
C ASP A 49 21.63 -6.05 -5.83
N TYR A 50 20.74 -5.05 -5.88
CA TYR A 50 19.30 -5.26 -6.02
C TYR A 50 18.94 -5.56 -7.47
N PRO A 51 18.11 -6.56 -7.79
CA PRO A 51 17.54 -6.64 -9.13
C PRO A 51 16.68 -5.41 -9.42
N GLU A 52 16.72 -4.92 -10.66
CA GLU A 52 15.84 -3.83 -11.11
C GLU A 52 14.37 -4.19 -10.85
N GLY A 53 13.61 -3.25 -10.29
CA GLY A 53 12.24 -3.44 -9.83
C GLY A 53 12.10 -3.65 -8.32
N PHE A 54 13.13 -4.12 -7.62
CA PHE A 54 13.05 -4.38 -6.17
C PHE A 54 13.29 -3.12 -5.36
N ILE A 55 12.38 -2.77 -4.46
CA ILE A 55 12.48 -1.54 -3.65
C ILE A 55 12.93 -1.76 -2.21
N GLY A 56 13.26 -3.00 -1.84
CA GLY A 56 13.76 -3.33 -0.51
C GLY A 56 12.67 -3.57 0.53
N PRO A 57 13.02 -3.61 1.82
CA PRO A 57 12.10 -3.83 2.93
C PRO A 57 11.22 -2.59 3.24
N SER A 58 10.59 -1.99 2.22
CA SER A 58 9.63 -0.89 2.38
C SER A 58 8.20 -1.43 2.43
N TYR A 59 7.22 -0.52 2.59
CA TYR A 59 5.77 -0.74 2.51
C TYR A 59 5.28 -2.17 2.78
N GLY A 60 5.19 -3.02 1.75
CA GLY A 60 4.68 -4.37 1.89
C GLY A 60 5.50 -5.23 2.86
N HIS A 61 6.82 -5.13 2.83
CA HIS A 61 7.66 -5.83 3.80
C HIS A 61 7.39 -5.35 5.23
N CYS A 62 7.34 -4.04 5.48
CA CYS A 62 6.97 -3.53 6.79
C CYS A 62 5.55 -3.97 7.19
N MET A 63 4.60 -3.99 6.25
CA MET A 63 3.21 -4.38 6.51
C MET A 63 3.10 -5.82 7.00
N ARG A 64 3.80 -6.76 6.35
CA ARG A 64 3.60 -8.21 6.55
C ARG A 64 4.75 -8.91 7.28
N ARG A 65 5.91 -8.27 7.40
CA ARG A 65 7.17 -8.88 7.88
C ARG A 65 8.03 -7.90 8.69
N PHE A 66 7.42 -6.98 9.43
CA PHE A 66 8.15 -5.95 10.19
C PHE A 66 9.21 -6.56 11.12
N GLY A 67 10.43 -6.03 11.10
CA GLY A 67 11.55 -6.53 11.93
C GLY A 67 12.22 -7.80 11.41
N ALA A 68 11.76 -8.36 10.28
CA ALA A 68 12.48 -9.43 9.58
C ALA A 68 13.84 -8.93 9.06
N ARG A 69 14.86 -9.79 9.09
CA ARG A 69 16.12 -9.49 8.41
C ARG A 69 15.89 -9.55 6.89
N TYR A 70 16.11 -8.44 6.20
CA TYR A 70 16.11 -8.41 4.74
C TYR A 70 17.49 -8.83 4.20
N ILE A 71 17.51 -9.86 3.35
CA ILE A 71 18.76 -10.39 2.76
C ILE A 71 18.89 -9.86 1.34
N ARG A 72 19.96 -9.11 1.07
CA ARG A 72 20.23 -8.52 -0.25
C ARG A 72 20.71 -9.52 -1.31
N SER A 73 21.29 -10.65 -0.89
CA SER A 73 22.01 -11.56 -1.77
C SER A 73 21.07 -12.39 -2.66
N GLY A 74 20.73 -11.88 -3.85
CA GLY A 74 20.49 -12.60 -5.12
C GLY A 74 19.43 -13.72 -5.20
N LEU A 75 18.87 -14.16 -4.08
CA LEU A 75 17.83 -15.17 -3.97
C LEU A 75 16.65 -14.48 -3.29
N TYR A 76 15.85 -13.83 -4.12
CA TYR A 76 14.46 -13.43 -3.90
C TYR A 76 14.08 -13.09 -2.45
N PRO A 77 14.00 -11.80 -2.09
CA PRO A 77 13.52 -11.35 -0.78
C PRO A 77 12.03 -11.61 -0.53
N LEU A 78 11.33 -12.25 -1.48
CA LEU A 78 9.90 -12.55 -1.40
C LEU A 78 9.68 -14.03 -1.20
N GLY A 79 9.84 -14.53 0.02
CA GLY A 79 9.21 -15.78 0.48
C GLY A 79 9.26 -16.96 -0.49
N ILE A 80 10.24 -17.00 -1.40
CA ILE A 80 10.39 -17.95 -2.49
C ILE A 80 11.90 -18.17 -2.57
N CYS A 81 12.37 -19.28 -2.00
CA CYS A 81 13.69 -19.75 -2.34
C CYS A 81 13.54 -20.56 -3.63
N ARG A 82 14.27 -20.14 -4.67
CA ARG A 82 14.53 -21.01 -5.81
C ARG A 82 15.72 -21.88 -5.44
N SER A 83 15.60 -23.20 -5.52
CA SER A 83 16.78 -24.06 -5.41
C SER A 83 17.80 -23.68 -6.50
N PRO A 84 19.10 -23.99 -6.34
CA PRO A 84 20.05 -23.84 -7.43
C PRO A 84 19.54 -24.56 -8.68
N ASP A 85 19.77 -23.98 -9.85
CA ASP A 85 19.48 -24.68 -11.10
C ASP A 85 20.23 -26.01 -11.10
N SER A 86 19.55 -27.06 -11.57
CA SER A 86 20.17 -28.37 -11.65
C SER A 86 21.37 -28.32 -12.62
N PRO A 87 22.38 -29.20 -12.49
CA PRO A 87 23.56 -29.19 -13.37
C PRO A 87 23.24 -29.34 -14.87
N ASP A 88 22.02 -29.76 -15.20
CA ASP A 88 21.48 -29.90 -16.55
C ASP A 88 20.74 -28.64 -17.06
N GLY A 89 20.77 -27.54 -16.30
CA GLY A 89 20.14 -26.27 -16.66
C GLY A 89 18.65 -26.18 -16.34
N THR A 90 18.09 -27.17 -15.62
CA THR A 90 16.69 -27.13 -15.23
C THR A 90 16.47 -26.06 -14.14
N PRO A 91 15.52 -25.13 -14.32
CA PRO A 91 15.17 -24.14 -13.31
C PRO A 91 14.93 -24.77 -11.94
N GLY A 92 15.60 -24.26 -10.91
CA GLY A 92 15.32 -24.67 -9.53
C GLY A 92 13.87 -24.44 -9.13
N GLU A 93 13.36 -25.28 -8.23
CA GLU A 93 11.97 -25.29 -7.81
C GLU A 93 11.67 -24.07 -6.92
N VAL A 94 10.56 -23.39 -7.20
CA VAL A 94 10.07 -22.21 -6.47
C VAL A 94 9.28 -22.71 -5.27
N THR A 95 9.87 -22.65 -4.07
CA THR A 95 9.19 -23.06 -2.84
C THR A 95 8.87 -21.86 -1.96
N LYS A 96 7.64 -21.79 -1.44
CA LYS A 96 7.30 -20.81 -0.40
C LYS A 96 8.23 -21.04 0.80
N VAL A 97 9.03 -20.06 1.18
CA VAL A 97 9.91 -20.16 2.36
C VAL A 97 9.02 -20.39 3.58
N PRO A 98 9.28 -21.44 4.38
CA PRO A 98 8.54 -21.66 5.62
C PRO A 98 8.68 -20.44 6.54
N PRO A 99 7.63 -20.07 7.30
CA PRO A 99 7.64 -18.97 8.28
C PRO A 99 8.83 -19.00 9.27
N LEU A 100 9.47 -20.17 9.43
CA LEU A 100 10.55 -20.44 10.36
C LEU A 100 11.89 -19.72 10.08
N MET A 101 12.08 -19.04 8.94
CA MET A 101 13.24 -18.15 8.74
C MET A 101 13.00 -16.71 9.24
N TYR A 102 11.82 -16.42 9.79
CA TYR A 102 11.40 -15.11 10.27
C TYR A 102 11.22 -15.07 11.79
N ASP A 103 12.19 -15.59 12.56
CA ASP A 103 12.12 -15.77 14.03
C ASP A 103 11.78 -14.48 14.83
N ARG A 104 11.66 -13.31 14.19
CA ARG A 104 11.23 -12.03 14.79
C ARG A 104 10.29 -11.16 13.93
N ALA A 105 9.76 -11.68 12.82
CA ALA A 105 8.90 -10.86 11.96
C ALA A 105 7.50 -10.70 12.54
N VAL A 106 6.92 -9.51 12.39
CA VAL A 106 5.54 -9.21 12.77
C VAL A 106 4.72 -8.96 11.51
N ASP A 107 3.68 -9.79 11.31
CA ASP A 107 2.62 -9.49 10.35
C ASP A 107 1.67 -8.47 10.99
N GLN A 108 1.95 -7.18 10.75
CA GLN A 108 1.19 -6.09 11.36
C GLN A 108 -0.24 -6.02 10.84
N LEU A 109 -0.48 -6.43 9.58
CA LEU A 109 -1.82 -6.50 9.02
C LEU A 109 -2.66 -7.57 9.73
N ALA A 110 -2.13 -8.80 9.85
CA ALA A 110 -2.81 -9.89 10.55
C ALA A 110 -3.10 -9.53 12.02
N GLU A 111 -2.12 -8.97 12.72
CA GLU A 111 -2.26 -8.56 14.12
C GLU A 111 -3.27 -7.41 14.28
N THR A 112 -3.33 -6.49 13.31
CA THR A 112 -4.32 -5.41 13.28
C THR A 112 -5.73 -5.97 13.11
N ILE A 113 -5.94 -6.85 12.13
CA ILE A 113 -7.24 -7.51 11.90
C ILE A 113 -7.68 -8.26 13.16
N ARG A 114 -6.78 -9.03 13.78
CA ARG A 114 -7.04 -9.75 15.02
C ARG A 114 -7.45 -8.81 16.15
N LYS A 115 -6.69 -7.72 16.36
CA LYS A 115 -7.00 -6.73 17.40
C LYS A 115 -8.33 -6.02 17.18
N ILE A 116 -8.70 -5.70 15.94
CA ILE A 116 -10.00 -5.11 15.63
C ILE A 116 -11.12 -6.09 15.98
N LYS A 117 -10.98 -7.37 15.64
CA LYS A 117 -12.00 -8.40 15.94
C LYS A 117 -12.10 -8.73 17.43
N GLU A 118 -10.98 -8.84 18.13
CA GLU A 118 -10.94 -9.34 19.52
C GLU A 118 -10.95 -8.22 20.58
N THR A 119 -10.36 -7.07 20.27
CA THR A 119 -10.19 -5.94 21.20
C THR A 119 -10.45 -4.59 20.50
N PRO A 120 -11.63 -4.39 19.88
CA PRO A 120 -11.91 -3.29 18.94
C PRO A 120 -11.63 -1.89 19.50
N TYR A 121 -11.89 -1.67 20.78
CA TYR A 121 -11.72 -0.36 21.43
C TYR A 121 -10.29 -0.13 21.96
N SER A 122 -9.34 -1.00 21.60
CA SER A 122 -7.94 -0.83 21.94
C SER A 122 -7.37 0.44 21.30
N ARG A 123 -6.56 1.17 22.06
CA ARG A 123 -5.80 2.33 21.56
C ARG A 123 -4.49 1.93 20.88
N LYS A 124 -4.24 0.62 20.72
CA LYS A 124 -2.97 0.01 20.25
C LYS A 124 -3.13 -0.77 18.94
N ILE A 125 -4.11 -0.37 18.13
CA ILE A 125 -4.35 -0.92 16.79
C ILE A 125 -3.61 -0.03 15.77
N LEU A 126 -2.34 -0.33 15.53
CA LEU A 126 -1.45 0.47 14.68
C LEU A 126 -0.62 -0.41 13.75
N ILE A 127 -0.24 0.17 12.61
CA ILE A 127 0.75 -0.37 11.67
C ILE A 127 1.82 0.72 11.46
N SER A 128 3.09 0.37 11.64
CA SER A 128 4.24 1.22 11.30
C SER A 128 4.91 0.72 10.03
N LEU A 129 5.06 1.60 9.03
CA LEU A 129 5.85 1.33 7.84
C LEU A 129 7.24 1.96 7.90
N TRP A 130 7.62 2.52 9.05
CA TRP A 130 8.94 3.11 9.28
C TRP A 130 9.81 2.17 10.12
N ASP A 131 10.85 1.62 9.49
CA ASP A 131 11.89 0.84 10.16
C ASP A 131 13.26 1.52 10.02
N PRO A 132 13.73 2.25 11.05
CA PRO A 132 15.05 2.88 11.06
C PRO A 132 16.21 1.92 10.78
N CYS A 133 16.10 0.64 11.14
CA CYS A 133 17.15 -0.34 10.94
C CYS A 133 17.35 -0.70 9.46
N SER A 134 16.32 -0.51 8.65
CA SER A 134 16.26 -0.94 7.25
C SER A 134 16.23 0.21 6.23
N LEU A 135 16.28 1.47 6.67
CA LEU A 135 16.23 2.63 5.75
C LEU A 135 17.36 2.64 4.71
N LYS A 136 18.54 2.11 5.04
CA LYS A 136 19.67 1.99 4.10
C LYS A 136 19.47 0.91 3.04
N ASP A 137 18.43 0.09 3.18
CA ASP A 137 18.11 -1.05 2.34
C ASP A 137 16.89 -0.77 1.44
N VAL A 138 16.21 0.37 1.57
CA VAL A 138 15.04 0.71 0.75
C VAL A 138 15.42 1.66 -0.39
N ALA A 139 14.79 1.49 -1.56
CA ALA A 139 14.98 2.39 -2.69
C ALA A 139 14.37 3.78 -2.43
N LEU A 140 13.25 3.80 -1.72
CA LEU A 140 12.56 5.00 -1.27
C LEU A 140 11.89 4.73 0.07
N GLU A 141 12.11 5.61 1.05
CA GLU A 141 11.49 5.47 2.36
C GLU A 141 9.99 5.78 2.29
N CYS A 142 9.19 5.10 3.11
CA CYS A 142 7.74 5.23 3.07
C CYS A 142 7.27 6.68 3.33
N CYS A 143 6.51 7.28 2.42
CA CYS A 143 5.90 8.60 2.60
C CYS A 143 4.76 8.56 3.62
N HIS A 144 3.78 7.67 3.43
CA HIS A 144 2.81 7.30 4.46
C HIS A 144 3.42 6.19 5.32
N PHE A 145 3.65 6.49 6.59
CA PHE A 145 4.49 5.65 7.44
C PHE A 145 3.80 5.11 8.69
N ALA A 146 2.61 5.60 9.02
CA ALA A 146 1.86 5.12 10.18
C ALA A 146 0.37 5.08 9.88
N TYR A 147 -0.27 4.01 10.34
CA TYR A 147 -1.72 3.83 10.38
C TYR A 147 -2.17 3.55 11.81
N GLN A 148 -3.29 4.14 12.21
CA GLN A 148 -3.97 3.82 13.46
C GLN A 148 -5.46 3.66 13.19
N PHE A 149 -6.02 2.54 13.65
CA PHE A 149 -7.45 2.25 13.51
C PHE A 149 -8.18 2.57 14.81
N HIS A 150 -9.42 3.04 14.67
CA HIS A 150 -10.33 3.28 15.79
C HIS A 150 -11.68 2.66 15.48
N VAL A 151 -12.20 1.88 16.43
CA VAL A 151 -13.57 1.35 16.36
C VAL A 151 -14.46 2.17 17.28
N THR A 152 -15.58 2.66 16.75
CA THR A 152 -16.61 3.36 17.53
C THR A 152 -17.88 2.52 17.53
N LYS A 153 -18.55 2.45 18.69
CA LYS A 153 -19.85 1.78 18.79
C LYS A 153 -20.87 2.37 17.83
N THR A 154 -21.68 1.51 17.23
CA THR A 154 -22.87 1.96 16.50
C THR A 154 -23.94 2.45 17.48
N ASP A 155 -24.64 3.51 17.06
CA ASP A 155 -25.92 3.97 17.62
C ASP A 155 -27.06 3.75 16.61
N ASP A 156 -26.76 3.13 15.47
CA ASP A 156 -27.71 2.81 14.41
C ASP A 156 -28.60 1.63 14.82
N ILE A 157 -29.91 1.75 14.57
CA ILE A 157 -30.92 0.75 14.93
C ILE A 157 -31.06 -0.28 13.80
N ASP A 158 -30.73 0.08 12.56
CA ASP A 158 -30.93 -0.75 11.38
C ASP A 158 -29.67 -1.56 11.00
N ASP A 159 -28.49 -1.16 11.48
CA ASP A 159 -27.22 -1.87 11.25
C ASP A 159 -26.38 -1.92 12.54
N GLU A 160 -26.38 -3.09 13.17
CA GLU A 160 -25.71 -3.37 14.45
C GLU A 160 -24.17 -3.39 14.35
N ARG A 161 -23.59 -3.22 13.17
CA ARG A 161 -22.13 -3.21 12.99
C ARG A 161 -21.54 -1.89 13.47
N ASP A 162 -20.50 -2.01 14.30
CA ASP A 162 -19.68 -0.88 14.73
C ASP A 162 -18.96 -0.19 13.55
N TRP A 163 -18.53 1.04 13.80
CA TRP A 163 -17.85 1.89 12.83
C TRP A 163 -16.33 1.75 12.92
N LEU A 164 -15.64 1.73 11.78
CA LEU A 164 -14.18 1.74 11.65
C LEU A 164 -13.70 3.06 11.05
N SER A 165 -12.79 3.71 11.75
CA SER A 165 -12.04 4.88 11.30
C SER A 165 -10.56 4.54 11.09
N LEU A 166 -9.92 5.21 10.15
CA LEU A 166 -8.46 5.14 9.92
C LEU A 166 -7.83 6.52 10.09
N SER A 167 -6.76 6.61 10.86
CA SER A 167 -5.82 7.74 10.85
C SER A 167 -4.53 7.33 10.15
N MET A 168 -4.13 8.07 9.11
CA MET A 168 -2.88 7.87 8.36
C MET A 168 -1.98 9.10 8.53
N THR A 169 -0.70 8.87 8.84
CA THR A 169 0.32 9.93 8.92
C THR A 169 1.32 9.84 7.77
N MET A 170 1.57 10.97 7.13
CA MET A 170 2.50 11.12 6.00
C MET A 170 3.60 12.11 6.32
N ARG A 171 4.87 11.68 6.16
CA ARG A 171 6.05 12.53 6.44
C ARG A 171 6.29 13.58 5.35
N SER A 172 5.91 13.27 4.10
CA SER A 172 6.22 14.04 2.90
C SER A 172 5.08 13.85 1.90
N VAL A 173 4.50 14.94 1.41
CA VAL A 173 3.27 14.94 0.63
C VAL A 173 3.38 15.90 -0.54
N ASP A 174 3.57 15.34 -1.73
CA ASP A 174 3.27 16.02 -2.98
C ASP A 174 1.75 16.22 -3.07
N SER A 175 1.31 17.47 -2.92
CA SER A 175 -0.11 17.82 -2.87
C SER A 175 -0.84 17.62 -4.19
N PHE A 176 -0.13 17.64 -5.32
CA PHE A 176 -0.74 17.57 -6.65
C PHE A 176 -0.85 16.13 -7.16
N LEU A 177 0.24 15.36 -7.11
CA LEU A 177 0.23 13.96 -7.59
C LEU A 177 -0.02 12.96 -6.47
N GLY A 178 0.76 13.03 -5.39
CA GLY A 178 0.78 12.01 -4.34
C GLY A 178 -0.46 12.01 -3.47
N TYR A 179 -0.88 13.18 -2.99
CA TYR A 179 -1.95 13.31 -2.01
C TYR A 179 -3.30 12.73 -2.47
N PRO A 180 -3.80 13.02 -3.69
CA PRO A 180 -5.05 12.41 -4.17
C PRO A 180 -4.95 10.88 -4.28
N PHE A 181 -3.78 10.36 -4.67
CA PHE A 181 -3.52 8.93 -4.76
C PHE A 181 -3.55 8.29 -3.37
N ASN A 182 -2.84 8.88 -2.40
CA ASN A 182 -2.77 8.36 -1.03
C ASN A 182 -4.11 8.45 -0.31
N LEU A 183 -4.89 9.52 -0.54
CA LEU A 183 -6.26 9.64 -0.03
C LEU A 183 -7.12 8.47 -0.51
N ALA A 184 -7.17 8.22 -1.82
CA ALA A 184 -7.97 7.14 -2.40
C ALA A 184 -7.49 5.75 -1.94
N SER A 185 -6.17 5.54 -1.86
CA SER A 185 -5.58 4.29 -1.35
C SER A 185 -5.95 4.03 0.10
N ALA A 186 -5.83 5.03 0.98
CA ALA A 186 -6.19 4.89 2.39
C ALA A 186 -7.70 4.75 2.63
N SER A 187 -8.53 5.42 1.82
CA SER A 187 -9.98 5.19 1.82
C SER A 187 -10.28 3.74 1.48
N LEU A 188 -9.73 3.22 0.37
CA LEU A 188 -9.92 1.83 -0.02
C LEU A 188 -9.42 0.85 1.05
N PHE A 189 -8.27 1.13 1.66
CA PHE A 189 -7.75 0.31 2.75
C PHE A 189 -8.72 0.28 3.94
N THR A 190 -9.33 1.41 4.28
CA THR A 190 -10.37 1.49 5.33
C THR A 190 -11.57 0.62 4.99
N HIS A 191 -12.04 0.64 3.74
CA HIS A 191 -13.15 -0.21 3.27
C HIS A 191 -12.81 -1.71 3.34
N ILE A 192 -11.59 -2.11 2.93
CA ILE A 192 -11.13 -3.50 3.01
C ILE A 192 -11.08 -3.96 4.47
N MET A 193 -10.50 -3.15 5.35
CA MET A 193 -10.39 -3.44 6.78
C MET A 193 -11.75 -3.49 7.47
N ALA A 194 -12.68 -2.61 7.10
CA ALA A 194 -14.05 -2.65 7.59
C ALA A 194 -14.76 -3.94 7.15
N SER A 195 -14.64 -4.30 5.87
CA SER A 195 -15.23 -5.51 5.30
C SER A 195 -14.75 -6.79 6.00
N ILE A 196 -13.43 -7.02 6.10
CA ILE A 196 -12.89 -8.23 6.73
C ILE A 196 -13.22 -8.35 8.23
N CYS A 197 -13.44 -7.22 8.90
CA CYS A 197 -13.77 -7.15 10.32
C CYS A 197 -15.29 -7.09 10.58
N ASN A 198 -16.14 -7.17 9.56
CA ASN A 198 -17.59 -6.99 9.67
C ASN A 198 -17.98 -5.67 10.36
N LEU A 199 -17.35 -4.58 9.94
CA LEU A 199 -17.58 -3.21 10.40
C LEU A 199 -18.04 -2.31 9.25
N ARG A 200 -18.49 -1.11 9.58
CA ARG A 200 -18.83 -0.07 8.60
C ARG A 200 -17.72 0.98 8.54
N PRO A 201 -17.24 1.38 7.36
CA PRO A 201 -16.26 2.47 7.26
C PRO A 201 -16.92 3.80 7.65
N LYS A 202 -16.23 4.63 8.43
CA LYS A 202 -16.75 5.91 8.93
C LYS A 202 -15.97 7.11 8.43
N GLU A 203 -14.72 7.26 8.89
CA GLU A 203 -13.91 8.44 8.62
C GLU A 203 -12.45 8.05 8.35
N LEU A 204 -11.83 8.82 7.47
CA LEU A 204 -10.40 8.79 7.20
C LEU A 204 -9.80 10.12 7.65
N ILE A 205 -8.85 10.06 8.57
CA ILE A 205 -8.11 11.21 9.09
C ILE A 205 -6.71 11.17 8.48
N LEU A 206 -6.32 12.24 7.78
CA LEU A 206 -5.00 12.37 7.19
C LEU A 206 -4.19 13.42 7.96
N THR A 207 -3.06 13.00 8.51
CA THR A 207 -2.06 13.91 9.09
C THR A 207 -0.89 14.04 8.12
N THR A 208 -0.63 15.25 7.64
CA THR A 208 0.47 15.54 6.73
C THR A 208 1.51 16.41 7.41
N ASN A 209 2.78 16.07 7.25
CA ASN A 209 3.89 16.84 7.81
C ASN A 209 4.40 17.83 6.76
N ASP A 210 5.46 17.50 6.04
CA ASP A 210 5.94 18.30 4.91
C ASP A 210 4.92 18.19 3.76
N THR A 211 4.10 19.22 3.61
CA THR A 211 3.05 19.30 2.60
C THR A 211 3.45 20.37 1.60
N HIS A 212 3.75 19.96 0.38
CA HIS A 212 4.35 20.83 -0.62
C HIS A 212 3.71 20.67 -2.00
N ILE A 213 4.04 21.61 -2.87
CA ILE A 213 3.77 21.55 -4.30
C ILE A 213 5.08 21.80 -5.04
N TYR A 214 5.41 20.95 -6.01
CA TYR A 214 6.56 21.17 -6.86
C TYR A 214 6.31 22.36 -7.80
N LYS A 215 7.36 23.09 -8.17
CA LYS A 215 7.23 24.29 -9.02
C LYS A 215 6.60 23.95 -10.37
N GLU A 216 6.97 22.79 -10.90
CA GLU A 216 6.50 22.19 -12.14
C GLU A 216 5.01 21.84 -12.11
N HIS A 217 4.39 21.81 -10.93
CA HIS A 217 2.98 21.43 -10.74
C HIS A 217 2.07 22.64 -10.52
N ILE A 218 2.63 23.84 -10.28
CA ILE A 218 1.87 25.03 -9.89
C ILE A 218 0.79 25.38 -10.92
N ASP A 219 1.15 25.43 -12.21
CA ASP A 219 0.21 25.80 -13.27
C ASP A 219 -0.98 24.82 -13.34
N MET A 220 -0.73 23.53 -13.19
CA MET A 220 -1.78 22.50 -13.22
C MET A 220 -2.65 22.56 -11.95
N ALA A 221 -2.06 22.82 -10.79
CA ALA A 221 -2.81 23.00 -9.56
C ALA A 221 -3.70 24.25 -9.62
N MET A 222 -3.18 25.34 -10.18
CA MET A 222 -3.95 26.57 -10.39
C MET A 222 -5.13 26.34 -11.34
N GLU A 223 -4.97 25.53 -12.39
CA GLU A 223 -6.10 25.11 -13.21
C GLU A 223 -7.08 24.25 -12.41
N GLN A 224 -6.59 23.27 -11.63
CA GLN A 224 -7.43 22.35 -10.87
C GLN A 224 -8.36 23.06 -9.87
N ILE A 225 -7.88 24.08 -9.17
CA ILE A 225 -8.68 24.80 -8.16
C ILE A 225 -9.82 25.63 -8.76
N THR A 226 -9.83 25.85 -10.08
CA THR A 226 -10.95 26.51 -10.78
C THR A 226 -12.12 25.56 -11.05
N ARG A 227 -11.92 24.24 -10.91
CA ARG A 227 -12.91 23.22 -11.26
C ARG A 227 -13.82 22.92 -10.08
N THR A 228 -15.13 22.98 -10.30
CA THR A 228 -16.13 22.58 -9.29
C THR A 228 -16.10 21.07 -9.09
N PRO A 229 -15.96 20.55 -7.85
CA PRO A 229 -16.02 19.11 -7.58
C PRO A 229 -17.35 18.48 -8.00
N PHE A 230 -17.31 17.22 -8.44
CA PHE A 230 -18.49 16.37 -8.58
C PHE A 230 -18.82 15.67 -7.25
N GLU A 231 -19.97 15.02 -7.19
CA GLU A 231 -20.33 14.16 -6.06
C GLU A 231 -19.31 13.01 -5.90
N PRO A 232 -18.95 12.63 -4.66
CA PRO A 232 -18.05 11.52 -4.41
C PRO A 232 -18.63 10.19 -4.93
N PRO A 233 -17.79 9.29 -5.49
CA PRO A 233 -18.23 7.96 -5.86
C PRO A 233 -18.46 7.06 -4.64
N HIS A 234 -19.15 5.94 -4.86
CA HIS A 234 -19.26 4.85 -3.91
C HIS A 234 -18.45 3.65 -4.37
N ILE A 235 -17.67 3.03 -3.46
CA ILE A 235 -16.93 1.81 -3.75
C ILE A 235 -17.65 0.59 -3.19
N VAL A 236 -17.77 -0.44 -4.03
CA VAL A 236 -18.30 -1.76 -3.68
C VAL A 236 -17.18 -2.78 -3.81
N ILE A 237 -17.00 -3.57 -2.75
CA ILE A 237 -16.13 -4.76 -2.76
C ILE A 237 -17.05 -5.96 -2.99
N LYS A 238 -16.85 -6.68 -4.10
CA LYS A 238 -17.75 -7.76 -4.55
C LYS A 238 -17.56 -9.07 -3.80
N LYS A 239 -16.43 -9.22 -3.10
CA LYS A 239 -16.10 -10.41 -2.32
C LYS A 239 -16.38 -10.18 -0.85
N ASP A 240 -16.90 -11.22 -0.22
CA ASP A 240 -16.95 -11.33 1.23
C ASP A 240 -15.54 -11.64 1.75
N LEU A 241 -15.05 -10.84 2.69
CA LEU A 241 -13.74 -11.01 3.28
C LEU A 241 -13.88 -11.52 4.70
N SER A 242 -13.16 -12.58 5.05
CA SER A 242 -13.21 -13.19 6.37
C SER A 242 -11.82 -13.52 6.92
N THR A 243 -10.88 -13.89 6.04
CA THR A 243 -9.49 -14.22 6.38
C THR A 243 -8.50 -13.34 5.63
N ILE A 244 -7.23 -13.39 6.05
CA ILE A 244 -6.17 -12.62 5.39
C ILE A 244 -5.89 -13.14 3.98
N GLU A 245 -6.10 -14.44 3.73
CA GLU A 245 -6.00 -15.04 2.41
C GLU A 245 -7.04 -14.46 1.44
N ASP A 246 -8.22 -14.08 1.94
CA ASP A 246 -9.22 -13.38 1.12
C ASP A 246 -8.68 -12.02 0.62
N ILE A 247 -7.97 -11.28 1.48
CA ILE A 247 -7.28 -10.03 1.08
C ILE A 247 -6.20 -10.31 0.05
N GLU A 248 -5.40 -11.35 0.24
CA GLU A 248 -4.32 -11.71 -0.68
C GLU A 248 -4.86 -12.12 -2.07
N ALA A 249 -6.06 -12.72 -2.10
CA ALA A 249 -6.76 -13.14 -3.31
C ALA A 249 -7.56 -12.03 -4.00
N LEU A 250 -7.65 -10.82 -3.43
CA LEU A 250 -8.31 -9.69 -4.07
C LEU A 250 -7.60 -9.32 -5.38
N VAL A 251 -8.37 -8.95 -6.39
CA VAL A 251 -7.88 -8.40 -7.65
C VAL A 251 -8.68 -7.15 -8.02
N TYR A 252 -8.18 -6.36 -8.98
CA TYR A 252 -8.87 -5.12 -9.41
C TYR A 252 -10.35 -5.33 -9.78
N GLY A 253 -10.69 -6.45 -10.42
CA GLY A 253 -12.07 -6.76 -10.83
C GLY A 253 -13.06 -6.97 -9.67
N ASP A 254 -12.56 -7.18 -8.45
CA ASP A 254 -13.37 -7.34 -7.24
C ASP A 254 -13.89 -5.99 -6.70
N PHE A 255 -13.46 -4.87 -7.30
CA PHE A 255 -13.88 -3.53 -6.92
C PHE A 255 -14.75 -2.91 -8.02
N GLU A 256 -15.80 -2.21 -7.60
CA GLU A 256 -16.65 -1.43 -8.47
C GLU A 256 -16.81 -0.03 -7.89
N LEU A 257 -16.61 0.98 -8.74
CA LEU A 257 -16.73 2.38 -8.36
C LEU A 257 -17.97 2.96 -9.04
N ILE A 258 -19.03 3.15 -8.25
CA ILE A 258 -20.34 3.60 -8.70
C ILE A 258 -20.38 5.13 -8.62
N GLY A 259 -20.88 5.78 -9.67
CA GLY A 259 -21.04 7.23 -9.71
C GLY A 259 -19.72 8.00 -9.82
N TYR A 260 -18.65 7.37 -10.33
CA TYR A 260 -17.38 8.07 -10.52
C TYR A 260 -17.43 9.04 -11.70
N GLU A 261 -17.50 10.32 -11.39
CA GLU A 261 -17.36 11.41 -12.34
C GLU A 261 -16.07 12.19 -12.06
N SER A 262 -15.38 12.60 -13.13
CA SER A 262 -14.16 13.38 -12.99
C SER A 262 -13.97 14.35 -14.16
N HIS A 263 -13.38 15.51 -13.86
CA HIS A 263 -12.87 16.40 -14.88
C HIS A 263 -11.70 15.76 -15.63
N GLY A 264 -11.40 16.28 -16.83
CA GLY A 264 -10.29 15.82 -17.66
C GLY A 264 -8.95 15.72 -16.92
N LYS A 265 -8.10 14.79 -17.36
CA LYS A 265 -6.77 14.57 -16.78
C LYS A 265 -5.92 15.84 -16.85
N LEU A 266 -5.26 16.16 -15.74
CA LEU A 266 -4.13 17.08 -15.71
C LEU A 266 -2.86 16.25 -15.59
N SER A 267 -1.80 16.65 -16.30
CA SER A 267 -0.55 15.90 -16.35
C SER A 267 0.57 16.77 -15.81
N ALA A 268 1.35 16.21 -14.89
CA ALA A 268 2.56 16.83 -14.38
C ALA A 268 3.67 15.76 -14.28
N PRO A 269 4.96 16.15 -14.39
CA PRO A 269 6.06 15.21 -14.25
C PRO A 269 6.15 14.70 -12.81
N LEU A 270 6.46 13.42 -12.63
CA LEU A 270 6.89 12.91 -11.33
C LEU A 270 8.31 13.42 -11.05
N ILE A 271 8.54 13.92 -9.83
CA ILE A 271 9.84 14.44 -9.39
C ILE A 271 10.52 13.37 -8.54
N VAL A 272 11.73 12.97 -8.94
CA VAL A 272 12.53 11.91 -8.29
C VAL A 272 13.83 12.43 -7.71
#